data_AF-A0A352VUG3-F1
#
_entry.id   AF-A0A352VUG3-F1
#
_cell.length_a   1.000
_cell.length_b   1.000
_cell.length_c   1.000
_cell.angle_alpha   90.00
_cell.angle_beta   90.00
_cell.angle_gamma   90.00
#
_symmetry.space_group_name_H-M   'P 1'
#
loop_
_entity.id
_entity.type
_entity.pdbx_description
1 polymer ?
#
loop_
_entity_poly.entity_id
_entity_poly.type
_entity_poly.pdbx_seq_one_letter_code
_entity_poly.pdbx_strand_id
1 'polypeptide(L)'
;MLALPLTNKFSRESFMIVRKEPLRHDDTFKIIMYKCDNDGSVSPNYQKAEFHDEVNTYYCQRVSEFERLHSELISGNISAVKFYADLQHLDARELAARMRTCIGAIKKHFTPEGFKGVTVKQLQNYAKIFNIAVSDFFQFLVIDKNLHACEKRLHSRLLQELTLSEKS
;
A
#
# COMPACT_ATOMS: atom_id res chain seq x y z
N MET A 1 36.46 6.70 12.02
CA MET A 1 35.05 6.71 12.46
C MET A 1 34.22 6.11 11.34
N LEU A 2 33.82 4.85 11.50
CA LEU A 2 33.08 4.09 10.49
C LEU A 2 31.62 4.53 10.52
N ALA A 3 31.16 5.18 9.45
CA ALA A 3 29.75 5.42 9.21
C ALA A 3 29.09 4.07 8.91
N LEU A 4 28.23 3.61 9.82
CA LEU A 4 27.34 2.48 9.53
C LEU A 4 26.29 2.97 8.53
N PRO A 5 26.13 2.31 7.37
CA PRO A 5 25.04 2.62 6.47
C PRO A 5 23.73 2.17 7.14
N LEU A 6 22.89 3.14 7.51
CA LEU A 6 21.48 2.89 7.79
C LEU A 6 20.85 2.39 6.51
N THR A 7 20.87 1.07 6.30
CA THR A 7 20.13 0.41 5.23
C THR A 7 18.66 0.50 5.55
N ASN A 8 18.08 1.62 5.16
CA ASN A 8 16.66 1.91 5.26
C ASN A 8 15.93 1.04 4.23
N LYS A 9 15.71 -0.24 4.55
CA LYS A 9 14.85 -1.15 3.79
C LYS A 9 13.39 -0.83 4.10
N PHE A 10 12.94 0.39 3.77
CA PHE A 10 11.53 0.62 3.49
C PHE A 10 11.24 -0.07 2.16
N SER A 11 10.91 -1.36 2.23
CA SER A 11 10.29 -2.06 1.13
C SER A 11 9.05 -1.28 0.75
N ARG A 12 9.03 -0.73 -0.46
CA ARG A 12 7.80 -0.24 -1.10
C ARG A 12 6.90 -1.46 -1.30
N GLU A 13 6.19 -1.85 -0.25
CA GLU A 13 5.22 -2.95 -0.27
C GLU A 13 4.02 -2.50 -1.10
N SER A 14 4.17 -2.59 -2.41
CA SER A 14 3.07 -2.47 -3.35
C SER A 14 2.35 -3.83 -3.37
N PHE A 15 1.87 -4.31 -2.23
CA PHE A 15 1.14 -5.57 -2.14
C PHE A 15 -0.32 -5.28 -1.82
N MET A 16 -1.23 -5.99 -2.48
CA MET A 16 -2.58 -6.14 -1.97
C MET A 16 -2.71 -7.49 -1.27
N ILE A 17 -1.80 -7.72 -0.31
CA ILE A 17 -1.95 -8.74 0.73
C ILE A 17 -2.69 -8.05 1.87
N VAL A 18 -3.97 -8.34 2.01
CA VAL A 18 -4.73 -7.88 3.17
C VAL A 18 -4.36 -8.80 4.32
N ARG A 19 -3.42 -8.35 5.16
CA ARG A 19 -3.20 -8.99 6.45
C ARG A 19 -4.45 -8.74 7.29
N LYS A 20 -4.90 -9.77 8.01
CA LYS A 20 -6.08 -9.69 8.88
C LYS A 20 -5.92 -8.71 10.05
N GLU A 21 -4.71 -8.20 10.27
CA GLU A 21 -4.43 -7.12 11.22
C GLU A 21 -4.19 -5.81 10.49
N PRO A 22 -4.70 -4.69 11.02
CA PRO A 22 -4.50 -3.38 10.40
C PRO A 22 -3.01 -3.04 10.34
N LEU A 23 -2.59 -2.33 9.30
CA LEU A 23 -1.30 -1.64 9.23
C LEU A 23 -1.18 -0.74 10.47
N ARG A 24 -0.46 -1.20 11.49
CA ARG A 24 -0.13 -0.42 12.68
C ARG A 24 1.23 0.22 12.46
N HIS A 25 1.36 1.46 12.89
CA HIS A 25 2.67 2.06 13.10
C HIS A 25 3.43 1.17 14.10
N ASP A 26 4.66 0.77 13.77
CA ASP A 26 5.44 -0.23 14.50
C ASP A 26 6.20 0.32 15.73
N ASP A 27 5.93 1.58 16.09
CA ASP A 27 6.58 2.32 17.18
C ASP A 27 8.11 2.35 17.11
N THR A 28 8.70 2.10 15.93
CA THR A 28 10.16 2.07 15.77
C THR A 28 10.80 3.46 15.79
N PHE A 29 10.05 4.51 15.47
CA PHE A 29 10.53 5.89 15.55
C PHE A 29 10.53 6.38 17.01
N LYS A 30 11.64 6.13 17.70
CA LYS A 30 11.92 6.64 19.05
C LYS A 30 13.04 7.68 18.97
N ILE A 31 12.85 8.83 19.63
CA ILE A 31 13.92 9.82 19.79
C ILE A 31 14.83 9.31 20.91
N ILE A 32 16.12 9.11 20.62
CA ILE A 32 17.12 8.76 21.63
C ILE A 32 17.75 10.05 22.13
N MET A 33 17.45 10.43 23.36
CA MET A 33 18.11 11.53 24.06
C MET A 33 19.08 10.95 25.09
N TYR A 34 20.33 11.39 25.11
CA TYR A 34 21.27 10.98 26.15
C TYR A 34 21.18 11.95 27.32
N LYS A 35 20.96 11.42 28.53
CA LYS A 35 21.09 12.18 29.77
C LYS A 35 22.46 11.90 30.38
N CYS A 36 23.16 12.95 30.80
CA CYS A 36 24.36 12.84 31.61
C CYS A 36 23.96 12.96 33.08
N ASP A 37 24.29 11.93 33.86
CA ASP A 37 24.14 11.97 35.31
C ASP A 37 25.33 12.71 35.95
N ASN A 38 25.19 13.14 37.20
CA ASN A 38 26.19 13.93 37.92
C ASN A 38 27.53 13.19 38.14
N ASP A 39 27.57 11.89 37.88
CA ASP A 39 28.75 11.02 37.95
C ASP A 39 29.47 10.87 36.60
N GLY A 40 28.99 11.54 35.54
CA GLY A 40 29.54 11.45 34.19
C GLY A 40 29.08 10.22 33.41
N SER A 41 28.18 9.40 33.96
CA SER A 41 27.55 8.30 33.22
C SER A 41 26.51 8.84 32.23
N VAL A 42 26.36 8.15 31.09
CA VAL A 42 25.46 8.54 30.01
C VAL A 42 24.46 7.42 29.77
N SER A 43 23.17 7.71 29.96
CA SER A 43 22.10 6.74 29.75
C SER A 43 21.15 7.17 28.61
N PRO A 44 20.70 6.23 27.75
CA PRO A 44 19.74 6.54 26.70
C PRO A 44 18.34 6.69 27.30
N ASN A 45 17.69 7.81 26.98
CA ASN A 45 16.29 8.10 27.29
C ASN A 45 15.48 8.10 25.99
N TYR A 46 14.58 7.13 25.85
CA TYR A 46 13.71 6.98 24.69
C TYR A 46 12.44 7.80 24.90
N GLN A 47 12.22 8.80 24.05
CA GLN A 47 10.99 9.59 24.04
C GLN A 47 10.16 9.27 22.80
N LYS A 48 8.83 9.37 22.94
CA LYS A 48 7.92 9.35 21.79
C LYS A 48 8.25 10.54 20.88
N ALA A 49 8.28 10.30 19.57
CA ALA A 49 8.42 11.38 18.61
C ALA A 49 7.23 12.34 18.72
N GLU A 50 7.47 13.63 18.48
CA GLU A 50 6.48 14.70 18.57
C GLU A 50 5.22 14.42 17.74
N PHE A 51 5.36 13.69 16.62
CA PHE A 51 4.27 13.40 15.68
C PHE A 51 3.71 11.98 15.80
N HIS A 52 3.98 11.28 16.90
CA HIS A 52 3.65 9.86 17.02
C HIS A 52 2.14 9.59 16.94
N ASP A 53 1.33 10.42 17.59
CA ASP A 53 -0.11 10.23 17.66
C ASP A 53 -0.79 10.63 16.33
N GLU A 54 -0.29 11.64 15.63
CA GLU A 54 -0.74 12.04 14.29
C GLU A 54 -0.45 10.96 13.27
N VAL A 55 0.76 10.37 13.32
CA VAL A 55 1.14 9.27 12.44
C VAL A 55 0.24 8.06 12.69
N ASN A 56 -0.01 7.70 13.94
CA ASN A 56 -0.91 6.60 14.26
C ASN A 56 -2.35 6.87 13.79
N THR A 57 -2.85 8.09 13.99
CA THR A 57 -4.17 8.54 13.50
C THR A 57 -4.27 8.40 11.98
N TYR A 58 -3.23 8.80 11.25
CA TYR A 58 -3.15 8.66 9.79
C TYR A 58 -3.24 7.19 9.36
N TYR A 59 -2.51 6.28 10.00
CA TYR A 59 -2.58 4.85 9.69
C TYR A 59 -3.96 4.25 9.97
N CYS A 60 -4.60 4.62 11.10
CA CYS A 60 -5.97 4.21 11.41
C CYS A 60 -6.97 4.68 10.34
N GLN A 61 -6.85 5.93 9.88
CA GLN A 61 -7.68 6.46 8.80
C GLN A 61 -7.46 5.70 7.49
N ARG A 62 -6.21 5.38 7.15
CA ARG A 62 -5.87 4.59 5.95
C ARG A 62 -6.46 3.19 5.96
N VAL A 63 -6.45 2.53 7.12
CA VAL A 63 -7.10 1.22 7.31
C VAL A 63 -8.61 1.33 7.12
N SER A 64 -9.25 2.30 7.77
CA SER A 64 -10.70 2.51 7.67
C SER A 64 -11.13 2.77 6.22
N GLU A 65 -10.41 3.63 5.51
CA GLU A 65 -10.68 3.91 4.09
C GLU A 65 -10.47 2.66 3.23
N PHE A 66 -9.43 1.87 3.50
CA PHE A 66 -9.22 0.60 2.81
C PHE A 66 -10.40 -0.36 3.02
N GLU A 67 -10.85 -0.55 4.26
CA GLU A 67 -11.98 -1.44 4.59
C GLU A 67 -13.28 -0.99 3.93
N ARG A 68 -13.54 0.31 3.90
CA ARG A 68 -14.69 0.90 3.19
C ARG A 68 -14.63 0.60 1.69
N LEU A 69 -13.50 0.93 1.04
CA LEU A 69 -13.31 0.71 -0.40
C LEU A 69 -13.35 -0.78 -0.76
N HIS A 70 -12.78 -1.64 0.08
CA HIS A 70 -12.82 -3.08 -0.09
C HIS A 70 -14.26 -3.59 -0.05
N SER A 71 -15.05 -3.13 0.92
CA SER A 71 -16.46 -3.50 1.02
C SER A 71 -17.26 -3.07 -0.21
N GLU A 72 -17.03 -1.86 -0.72
CA GLU A 72 -17.66 -1.36 -1.96
C GLU A 72 -17.25 -2.15 -3.20
N LEU A 73 -16.01 -2.63 -3.25
CA LEU A 73 -15.53 -3.42 -4.38
C LEU A 73 -16.14 -4.83 -4.37
N ILE A 74 -16.16 -5.49 -3.20
CA ILE A 74 -16.73 -6.84 -3.05
C ILE A 74 -18.25 -6.83 -3.26
N SER A 75 -18.95 -5.75 -2.87
CA SER A 75 -20.38 -5.59 -3.16
C SER A 75 -20.67 -5.27 -4.64
N GLY A 76 -19.64 -5.00 -5.44
CA GLY A 76 -19.78 -4.62 -6.84
C GLY A 76 -20.29 -3.18 -7.04
N ASN A 77 -20.11 -2.29 -6.07
CA ASN A 77 -20.49 -0.88 -6.21
C ASN A 77 -19.44 -0.08 -7.01
N ILE A 78 -18.17 -0.47 -6.91
CA ILE A 78 -17.05 0.16 -7.61
C ILE A 78 -16.25 -0.88 -8.39
N SER A 79 -15.51 -0.44 -9.42
CA SER A 79 -14.55 -1.30 -10.10
C SER A 79 -13.20 -1.36 -9.40
N ALA A 80 -12.36 -2.33 -9.77
CA ALA A 80 -10.98 -2.40 -9.29
C ALA A 80 -10.16 -1.15 -9.67
N VAL A 81 -10.42 -0.55 -10.84
CA VAL A 81 -9.74 0.71 -11.23
C VAL A 81 -10.13 1.85 -10.30
N LYS A 82 -11.42 1.95 -9.92
CA LYS A 82 -11.89 2.97 -8.97
C LYS A 82 -11.30 2.74 -7.57
N PHE A 83 -11.26 1.49 -7.12
CA PHE A 83 -10.64 1.10 -5.86
C PHE A 83 -9.20 1.63 -5.76
N TYR A 84 -8.34 1.36 -6.75
CA TYR A 84 -6.95 1.84 -6.73
C TYR A 84 -6.82 3.35 -6.93
N ALA A 85 -7.70 3.97 -7.72
CA ALA A 85 -7.74 5.42 -7.86
C ALA A 85 -8.00 6.09 -6.51
N ASP A 86 -9.03 5.64 -5.77
CA ASP A 86 -9.38 6.19 -4.46
C ASP A 86 -8.32 5.89 -3.40
N LEU A 87 -7.78 4.66 -3.40
CA LEU A 87 -6.73 4.26 -2.48
C LEU A 87 -5.47 5.12 -2.62
N GLN A 88 -5.22 5.67 -3.81
CA GLN A 88 -4.10 6.56 -4.11
C GLN A 88 -4.49 8.03 -4.21
N HIS A 89 -5.74 8.36 -3.86
CA HIS A 89 -6.29 9.72 -3.94
C HIS A 89 -6.14 10.37 -5.32
N LEU A 90 -6.31 9.59 -6.40
CA LEU A 90 -6.25 10.05 -7.79
C LEU A 90 -7.66 10.28 -8.33
N ASP A 91 -7.93 11.49 -8.80
CA ASP A 91 -9.21 11.81 -9.41
C ASP A 91 -9.28 11.36 -10.90
N ALA A 92 -10.49 11.42 -11.48
CA ALA A 92 -10.69 11.01 -12.88
C ALA A 92 -9.93 11.90 -13.89
N ARG A 93 -9.65 13.16 -13.54
CA ARG A 93 -8.95 14.12 -14.41
C ARG A 93 -7.45 13.83 -14.40
N GLU A 94 -6.86 13.62 -13.24
CA GLU A 94 -5.46 13.22 -13.07
C GLU A 94 -5.20 11.88 -13.74
N LEU A 95 -6.09 10.92 -13.54
CA LEU A 95 -5.96 9.60 -14.15
C LEU A 95 -6.12 9.68 -15.68
N ALA A 96 -7.03 10.50 -16.19
CA ALA A 96 -7.19 10.77 -17.62
C ALA A 96 -5.92 11.38 -18.23
N ALA A 97 -5.32 12.36 -17.55
CA ALA A 97 -4.08 13.00 -17.97
C ALA A 97 -2.91 12.01 -18.04
N ARG A 98 -2.76 11.17 -17.00
CA ARG A 98 -1.70 10.13 -16.95
C ARG A 98 -1.93 9.01 -17.98
N MET A 99 -3.18 8.63 -18.21
CA MET A 99 -3.58 7.62 -19.21
C MET A 99 -3.58 8.13 -20.64
N ARG A 100 -3.51 9.46 -20.85
CA ARG A 100 -3.71 10.13 -22.14
C ARG A 100 -5.03 9.71 -22.80
N THR A 101 -6.10 9.72 -22.02
CA THR A 101 -7.45 9.37 -22.47
C THR A 101 -8.47 10.39 -21.98
N CYS A 102 -9.71 10.32 -22.47
CA CYS A 102 -10.74 11.27 -22.04
C CYS A 102 -11.31 10.91 -20.66
N ILE A 103 -11.72 11.92 -19.90
CA ILE A 103 -12.28 11.76 -18.55
C ILE A 103 -13.52 10.85 -18.57
N GLY A 104 -14.34 10.93 -19.63
CA GLY A 104 -15.52 10.07 -19.79
C GLY A 104 -15.17 8.58 -19.86
N ALA A 105 -14.09 8.22 -20.55
CA ALA A 105 -13.61 6.83 -20.60
C ALA A 105 -13.14 6.36 -19.23
N ILE A 106 -12.39 7.19 -18.50
CA ILE A 106 -11.97 6.87 -17.12
C ILE A 106 -13.18 6.66 -16.21
N LYS A 107 -14.15 7.58 -16.22
CA LYS A 107 -15.37 7.47 -15.41
C LYS A 107 -16.16 6.21 -15.75
N LYS A 108 -16.21 5.82 -17.02
CA LYS A 108 -16.81 4.54 -17.42
C LYS A 108 -16.06 3.36 -16.78
N HIS A 109 -14.73 3.35 -16.79
CA HIS A 109 -13.95 2.29 -16.17
C HIS A 109 -14.07 2.22 -14.64
N PHE A 110 -14.61 3.26 -13.99
CA PHE A 110 -14.86 3.26 -12.53
C PHE A 110 -16.07 2.42 -12.12
N THR A 111 -16.95 2.06 -13.05
CA THR A 111 -18.07 1.14 -12.77
C THR A 111 -17.69 -0.30 -13.12
N PRO A 112 -18.27 -1.30 -12.45
CA PRO A 112 -18.03 -2.72 -12.79
C PRO A 112 -18.34 -3.04 -14.26
N GLU A 113 -19.44 -2.51 -14.79
CA GLU A 113 -19.88 -2.72 -16.18
C GLU A 113 -18.87 -2.15 -17.17
N GLY A 114 -18.36 -0.95 -16.91
CA GLY A 114 -17.35 -0.34 -17.77
C GLY A 114 -15.99 -1.01 -17.63
N PHE A 115 -15.65 -1.51 -16.45
CA PHE A 115 -14.42 -2.27 -16.21
C PHE A 115 -14.35 -3.57 -17.02
N LYS A 116 -15.48 -4.28 -17.22
CA LYS A 116 -15.54 -5.47 -18.08
C LYS A 116 -15.08 -5.22 -19.52
N GLY A 117 -15.23 -3.98 -20.01
CA GLY A 117 -14.79 -3.57 -21.34
C GLY A 117 -13.34 -3.09 -21.44
N VAL A 118 -12.60 -3.08 -20.32
CA VAL A 118 -11.22 -2.58 -20.29
C VAL A 118 -10.29 -3.59 -20.94
N THR A 119 -9.51 -3.14 -21.91
CA THR A 119 -8.53 -3.97 -22.60
C THR A 119 -7.31 -4.25 -21.73
N VAL A 120 -6.60 -5.36 -21.98
CA VAL A 120 -5.34 -5.69 -21.30
C VAL A 120 -4.32 -4.57 -21.40
N LYS A 121 -4.23 -3.90 -22.57
CA LYS A 121 -3.34 -2.75 -22.77
C LYS A 121 -3.68 -1.58 -21.83
N GLN A 122 -4.96 -1.31 -21.62
CA GLN A 122 -5.40 -0.28 -20.66
C GLN A 122 -5.09 -0.70 -19.22
N LEU A 123 -5.32 -1.97 -18.86
CA LEU A 123 -4.96 -2.49 -17.53
C LEU A 123 -3.46 -2.40 -17.26
N GLN A 124 -2.61 -2.69 -18.25
CA GLN A 124 -1.16 -2.51 -18.11
C GLN A 124 -0.78 -1.04 -17.86
N ASN A 125 -1.48 -0.09 -18.47
CA ASN A 125 -1.23 1.33 -18.22
C ASN A 125 -1.70 1.75 -16.82
N TYR A 126 -2.87 1.28 -16.38
CA TYR A 126 -3.32 1.49 -14.99
C TYR A 126 -2.36 0.85 -13.98
N ALA A 127 -1.92 -0.39 -14.20
CA ALA A 127 -0.95 -1.09 -13.35
C ALA A 127 0.36 -0.31 -13.21
N LYS A 128 0.83 0.32 -14.30
CA LYS A 128 2.01 1.21 -14.26
C LYS A 128 1.76 2.45 -13.41
N ILE A 129 0.61 3.11 -13.58
CA ILE A 129 0.25 4.32 -12.82
C ILE A 129 0.10 4.01 -11.33
N PHE A 130 -0.63 2.94 -11.00
CA PHE A 130 -0.90 2.52 -9.63
C PHE A 130 0.28 1.78 -8.98
N ASN A 131 1.33 1.49 -9.75
CA ASN A 131 2.47 0.72 -9.30
C ASN A 131 2.16 -0.72 -8.82
N ILE A 132 1.19 -1.39 -9.44
CA ILE A 132 0.74 -2.76 -9.13
C ILE A 132 0.98 -3.74 -10.30
N ALA A 133 0.70 -5.03 -10.11
CA ALA A 133 0.60 -6.01 -11.19
C ALA A 133 -0.79 -5.99 -11.85
N VAL A 134 -0.90 -6.47 -13.08
CA VAL A 134 -2.20 -6.57 -13.79
C VAL A 134 -3.13 -7.57 -13.10
N SER A 135 -2.57 -8.64 -12.54
CA SER A 135 -3.29 -9.63 -11.73
C SER A 135 -3.97 -9.01 -10.50
N ASP A 136 -3.39 -7.97 -9.90
CA ASP A 136 -3.92 -7.30 -8.70
C ASP A 136 -5.28 -6.61 -8.93
N PHE A 137 -5.73 -6.45 -10.19
CA PHE A 137 -7.09 -5.99 -10.49
C PHE A 137 -8.16 -7.07 -10.34
N PHE A 138 -7.77 -8.34 -10.27
CA PHE A 138 -8.67 -9.49 -10.34
C PHE A 138 -8.67 -10.36 -9.09
N GLN A 139 -7.68 -10.19 -8.21
CA GLN A 139 -7.50 -11.04 -7.05
C GLN A 139 -7.28 -10.24 -5.78
N PHE A 140 -7.88 -10.73 -4.69
CA PHE A 140 -7.58 -10.33 -3.31
C PHE A 140 -7.01 -11.53 -2.58
N LEU A 141 -5.83 -11.35 -1.98
CA LEU A 141 -5.20 -12.37 -1.15
C LEU A 141 -5.37 -11.97 0.31
N VAL A 142 -6.17 -12.77 1.02
CA VAL A 142 -6.32 -12.67 2.47
C VAL A 142 -5.46 -13.75 3.08
N ILE A 143 -4.46 -13.33 3.86
CA ILE A 143 -3.45 -14.23 4.41
C ILE A 143 -3.59 -14.27 5.93
N ASP A 144 -3.57 -15.48 6.49
CA ASP A 144 -3.60 -15.70 7.94
C ASP A 144 -2.25 -15.32 8.58
N LYS A 145 -2.24 -15.04 9.90
CA LYS A 145 -1.08 -14.51 10.63
C LYS A 145 0.14 -15.44 10.58
N ASN A 146 -0.10 -16.73 10.38
CA ASN A 146 0.95 -17.75 10.35
C ASN A 146 1.59 -17.91 8.97
N LEU A 147 1.10 -17.20 7.95
CA LEU A 147 1.58 -17.33 6.58
C LEU A 147 2.31 -16.06 6.13
N HIS A 148 3.51 -16.26 5.58
CA HIS A 148 4.27 -15.26 4.86
C HIS A 148 4.07 -15.46 3.35
N ALA A 149 3.69 -14.39 2.67
CA ALA A 149 3.70 -14.33 1.20
C ALA A 149 4.92 -13.57 0.70
N CYS A 150 5.59 -14.15 -0.29
CA CYS A 150 6.58 -13.49 -1.11
C CYS A 150 6.02 -13.36 -2.53
N GLU A 151 6.12 -12.16 -3.10
CA GLU A 151 5.68 -11.89 -4.47
C GLU A 151 6.88 -11.56 -5.35
N LYS A 152 6.84 -12.08 -6.58
CA LYS A 152 7.72 -11.67 -7.67
C LYS A 152 6.91 -11.19 -8.87
N ARG A 153 7.23 -9.99 -9.35
CA ARG A 153 6.62 -9.40 -10.55
C ARG A 153 7.44 -9.75 -11.78
N LEU A 154 6.78 -10.33 -12.77
CA LEU A 154 7.40 -10.80 -14.00
C LEU A 154 6.80 -10.12 -15.23
N HIS A 155 7.53 -10.14 -16.34
CA HIS A 155 7.07 -9.70 -17.67
C HIS A 155 6.35 -8.35 -17.66
N SER A 156 7.03 -7.29 -17.23
CA SER A 156 6.46 -5.93 -17.15
C SER A 156 5.20 -5.85 -16.29
N ARG A 157 5.14 -6.66 -15.22
CA ARG A 157 4.03 -6.72 -14.23
C ARG A 157 2.74 -7.34 -14.78
N LEU A 158 2.84 -8.06 -15.89
CA LEU A 158 1.73 -8.84 -16.43
C LEU A 158 1.48 -10.09 -15.57
N LEU A 159 2.55 -10.69 -15.05
CA LEU A 159 2.50 -11.88 -14.22
C LEU A 159 3.00 -11.59 -12.82
N GLN A 160 2.38 -12.28 -11.86
CA GLN A 160 2.70 -12.22 -10.44
C GLN A 160 2.86 -13.66 -9.96
N GLU A 161 4.03 -13.98 -9.45
CA GLU A 161 4.32 -15.24 -8.79
C GLU A 161 4.22 -15.03 -7.29
N LEU A 162 3.43 -15.88 -6.62
CA LEU A 162 3.14 -15.78 -5.19
C LEU A 162 3.59 -17.08 -4.53
N THR A 163 4.51 -16.97 -3.58
CA THR A 163 4.97 -18.07 -2.73
C THR A 163 4.44 -17.88 -1.33
N LEU A 164 3.66 -18.83 -0.83
CA LEU A 164 3.15 -18.86 0.54
C LEU A 164 4.01 -19.83 1.37
N SER A 165 4.41 -19.39 2.56
CA SER A 165 5.23 -20.18 3.49
C SER A 165 4.75 -19.98 4.92
N GLU A 166 4.79 -21.01 5.74
CA GLU A 166 4.48 -20.89 7.17
C GLU A 166 5.63 -20.20 7.91
N LYS A 167 5.28 -19.36 8.88
CA LYS A 167 6.23 -18.73 9.77
C LYS A 167 6.79 -19.79 10.73
N SER A 168 8.03 -20.21 10.49
CA SER A 168 8.79 -21.10 11.39
C SER A 168 9.09 -20.42 12.73
#